data_AF-A0AAW9SPA9-F1
#
_entry.id   AF-A0AAW9SPA9-F1
#
_cell.length_a   1.000
_cell.length_b   1.000
_cell.length_c   1.000
_cell.angle_alpha   90.00
_cell.angle_beta   90.00
_cell.angle_gamma   90.00
#
_symmetry.space_group_name_H-M   'P 1'
#
loop_
_entity.id
_entity.type
_entity.pdbx_description
1 polymer ?
#
loop_
_entity_poly.entity_id
_entity_poly.type
_entity_poly.pdbx_seq_one_letter_code
_entity_poly.pdbx_strand_id
1 'polypeptide(L)'
;MSIYTPSAPLTRRAALAGLSAAALVAASPRATADTACAARVSYIEGVVSPGNMTPVMAWSDALVQAVRDTATPPPPATRAFAIGHLAGFAAVNGLSPRYASPVNLPDPPAPVDPQVAYGAAVSTVLKALFQQDNCALEAFLAGLPDGEAKTNGVAWGAAVAWAVLADRAGDGTDASRGLLYGKLDGPMAWQPTGPFFAAENGPTFKQYGPPLLPGWGRIQPFVVGNARDFRPRPFPRQDSREFLRQLEKVFMWGGATSTYRTEDQAEIAFFWEDGPRGATPRDIGRSSPWTCCSGRGWTLWIRRASWR
;
A
#
# COMPACT_ATOMS: atom_id res chain seq x y z
N MET A 1 -21.26 62.24 3.92
CA MET A 1 -21.44 61.49 2.66
C MET A 1 -20.08 60.96 2.26
N SER A 2 -19.79 59.69 2.55
CA SER A 2 -18.67 58.97 1.96
C SER A 2 -18.95 57.48 2.06
N ILE A 3 -18.77 56.80 0.94
CA ILE A 3 -19.43 55.55 0.58
C ILE A 3 -18.52 54.38 0.93
N TYR A 4 -19.11 53.41 1.63
CA TYR A 4 -18.53 52.10 1.89
C TYR A 4 -18.49 51.30 0.58
N THR A 5 -17.30 50.86 0.15
CA THR A 5 -17.15 49.86 -0.92
C THR A 5 -16.36 48.67 -0.37
N PRO A 6 -16.95 47.45 -0.35
CA PRO A 6 -16.26 46.26 0.13
C PRO A 6 -15.28 45.71 -0.92
N SER A 7 -14.14 45.25 -0.44
CA SER A 7 -13.09 44.56 -1.20
C SER A 7 -13.58 43.21 -1.73
N ALA A 8 -13.34 42.95 -3.02
CA ALA A 8 -13.67 41.70 -3.68
C ALA A 8 -12.76 40.54 -3.20
N PRO A 9 -13.27 39.30 -3.09
CA PRO A 9 -12.47 38.14 -2.73
C PRO A 9 -11.54 37.71 -3.88
N LEU A 10 -10.25 37.59 -3.57
CA LEU A 10 -9.23 37.02 -4.45
C LEU A 10 -9.56 35.54 -4.73
N THR A 11 -10.02 35.25 -5.95
CA THR A 11 -10.22 33.88 -6.43
C THR A 11 -8.95 33.35 -7.10
N ARG A 12 -8.69 32.05 -6.93
CA ARG A 12 -7.49 31.27 -7.30
C ARG A 12 -7.07 31.27 -8.80
N ARG A 13 -7.63 32.14 -9.65
CA ARG A 13 -7.41 32.16 -11.11
C ARG A 13 -6.46 33.25 -11.63
N ALA A 14 -5.75 33.98 -10.75
CA ALA A 14 -4.90 35.10 -11.16
C ALA A 14 -3.38 34.92 -10.93
N ALA A 15 -2.86 33.69 -10.81
CA ALA A 15 -1.43 33.44 -10.53
C ALA A 15 -0.72 32.61 -11.60
N LEU A 16 -1.02 32.84 -12.88
CA LEU A 16 -0.23 32.31 -14.00
C LEU A 16 -0.11 33.36 -15.10
N ALA A 17 0.79 34.33 -14.93
CA ALA A 17 1.35 35.13 -16.02
C ALA A 17 2.66 35.80 -15.59
N GLY A 18 3.75 35.42 -16.24
CA GLY A 18 4.96 36.25 -16.36
C GLY A 18 6.05 36.02 -15.33
N LEU A 19 7.15 35.36 -15.74
CA LEU A 19 8.32 36.06 -16.27
C LEU A 19 9.48 35.07 -16.40
N SER A 20 9.88 34.83 -17.65
CA SER A 20 11.15 34.22 -18.02
C SER A 20 12.24 35.29 -17.92
N ALA A 21 13.27 35.05 -17.12
CA ALA A 21 14.56 35.74 -17.23
C ALA A 21 15.67 34.81 -16.78
N ALA A 22 16.61 34.55 -17.69
CA ALA A 22 17.74 33.66 -17.53
C ALA A 22 18.79 34.23 -16.57
N ALA A 23 19.29 33.40 -15.66
CA ALA A 23 20.54 33.62 -14.95
C ALA A 23 21.49 32.44 -15.22
N LEU A 24 22.57 32.72 -15.95
CA LEU A 24 23.70 31.82 -16.14
C LEU A 24 24.45 31.68 -14.81
N VAL A 25 24.39 30.48 -14.22
CA VAL A 25 25.31 30.07 -13.16
C VAL A 25 26.26 29.05 -13.76
N ALA A 26 27.54 29.42 -13.85
CA ALA A 26 28.61 28.48 -14.11
C ALA A 26 28.78 27.57 -12.88
N ALA A 27 28.50 26.28 -13.02
CA ALA A 27 28.78 25.26 -12.01
C ALA A 27 29.50 24.07 -12.66
N SER A 28 30.64 23.72 -12.09
CA SER A 28 31.55 22.66 -12.50
C SER A 28 30.86 21.28 -12.54
N PRO A 29 31.25 20.35 -13.43
CA PRO A 29 30.70 19.01 -13.42
C PRO A 29 31.39 18.19 -12.34
N ARG A 30 30.80 18.13 -11.14
CA ARG A 30 30.87 16.93 -10.32
C ARG A 30 29.49 16.30 -10.34
N ALA A 31 29.23 15.54 -11.40
CA ALA A 31 28.21 14.51 -11.33
C ALA A 31 28.74 13.43 -10.38
N THR A 32 28.46 13.58 -9.07
CA THR A 32 28.55 12.44 -8.16
C THR A 32 27.39 11.51 -8.51
N ALA A 33 27.63 10.21 -8.37
CA ALA A 33 26.68 9.14 -8.61
C ALA A 33 25.45 9.14 -7.65
N ASP A 34 25.18 10.25 -6.95
CA ASP A 34 24.15 10.39 -5.91
C ASP A 34 22.73 10.58 -6.47
N THR A 35 22.56 10.72 -7.79
CA THR A 35 21.25 10.94 -8.41
C THR A 35 20.46 9.65 -8.67
N ALA A 36 21.08 8.47 -8.55
CA ALA A 36 20.43 7.19 -8.84
C ALA A 36 19.54 6.67 -7.69
N CYS A 37 19.80 7.10 -6.45
CA CYS A 37 19.06 6.67 -5.26
C CYS A 37 18.12 7.75 -4.69
N ALA A 38 17.85 8.83 -5.46
CA ALA A 38 17.04 9.96 -5.00
C ALA A 38 15.59 9.56 -4.69
N ALA A 39 15.08 10.08 -3.57
CA ALA A 39 13.89 9.62 -2.87
C ALA A 39 12.62 9.52 -3.73
N ARG A 40 12.02 8.33 -3.65
CA ARG A 40 10.59 8.08 -3.82
C ARG A 40 9.87 8.69 -2.62
N VAL A 41 8.77 9.39 -2.83
CA VAL A 41 8.03 10.09 -1.77
C VAL A 41 7.76 9.12 -0.60
N SER A 42 8.29 9.40 0.59
CA SER A 42 8.04 8.61 1.81
C SER A 42 6.70 8.98 2.43
N TYR A 43 6.02 8.00 3.05
CA TYR A 43 4.78 8.23 3.80
C TYR A 43 5.01 8.47 5.29
N ILE A 44 6.22 8.23 5.79
CA ILE A 44 6.55 8.34 7.22
C ILE A 44 7.52 9.50 7.52
N GLU A 45 8.18 10.03 6.50
CA GLU A 45 9.01 11.23 6.63
C GLU A 45 8.19 12.43 7.13
N GLY A 46 8.73 13.15 8.12
CA GLY A 46 8.04 14.26 8.77
C GLY A 46 6.90 13.86 9.72
N VAL A 47 6.52 12.58 9.75
CA VAL A 47 5.52 12.02 10.68
C VAL A 47 6.19 11.35 11.87
N VAL A 48 7.24 10.58 11.62
CA VAL A 48 8.03 9.89 12.65
C VAL A 48 9.39 10.59 12.77
N SER A 49 9.78 10.97 13.98
CA SER A 49 11.10 11.55 14.21
C SER A 49 12.21 10.50 14.00
N PRO A 50 13.40 10.88 13.50
CA PRO A 50 14.47 9.92 13.23
C PRO A 50 14.85 9.03 14.42
N GLY A 51 14.86 9.59 15.65
CA GLY A 51 15.18 8.82 16.87
C GLY A 51 14.12 7.78 17.27
N ASN A 52 12.92 7.84 16.70
CA ASN A 52 11.83 6.88 16.93
C ASN A 52 11.65 5.92 15.74
N MET A 53 12.47 6.03 14.70
CA MET A 53 12.37 5.19 13.52
C MET A 53 12.87 3.78 13.84
N THR A 54 11.99 2.79 13.73
CA THR A 54 12.37 1.37 13.83
C THR A 54 12.61 0.78 12.43
N PRO A 55 13.44 -0.27 12.30
CA PRO A 55 13.56 -0.99 11.02
C PRO A 55 12.20 -1.43 10.47
N VAL A 56 11.31 -1.87 11.35
CA VAL A 56 9.96 -2.28 10.96
C VAL A 56 9.19 -1.14 10.28
N MET A 57 9.22 0.08 10.83
CA MET A 57 8.58 1.24 10.22
C MET A 57 9.20 1.61 8.88
N ALA A 58 10.53 1.70 8.81
CA ALA A 58 11.26 2.06 7.58
C ALA A 58 10.96 1.09 6.43
N TRP A 59 10.98 -0.22 6.70
CA TRP A 59 10.73 -1.23 5.68
C TRP A 59 9.25 -1.42 5.36
N SER A 60 8.35 -1.05 6.27
CA SER A 60 6.91 -0.93 5.94
C SER A 60 6.68 0.18 4.92
N ASP A 61 7.29 1.34 5.13
CA ASP A 61 7.22 2.46 4.18
C ASP A 61 7.80 2.08 2.82
N ALA A 62 8.92 1.35 2.79
CA ALA A 62 9.47 0.81 1.54
C ALA A 62 8.49 -0.14 0.81
N LEU A 63 7.73 -0.99 1.51
CA LEU A 63 6.68 -1.83 0.92
C LEU A 63 5.53 -0.99 0.36
N VAL A 64 5.07 0.03 1.09
CA VAL A 64 4.01 0.95 0.64
C VAL A 64 4.45 1.71 -0.61
N GLN A 65 5.69 2.21 -0.62
CA GLN A 65 6.28 2.88 -1.76
C GLN A 65 6.38 1.93 -2.97
N ALA A 66 6.84 0.69 -2.79
CA ALA A 66 6.93 -0.28 -3.88
C ALA A 66 5.56 -0.59 -4.49
N VAL A 67 4.52 -0.76 -3.67
CA VAL A 67 3.14 -0.97 -4.13
C VAL A 67 2.63 0.23 -4.92
N ARG A 68 2.84 1.46 -4.42
CA ARG A 68 2.48 2.70 -5.14
C ARG A 68 3.22 2.78 -6.48
N ASP A 69 4.55 2.67 -6.46
CA ASP A 69 5.41 2.93 -7.62
C ASP A 69 5.18 1.92 -8.74
N THR A 70 4.73 0.71 -8.40
CA THR A 70 4.38 -0.35 -9.36
C THR A 70 2.88 -0.39 -9.70
N ALA A 71 2.07 0.52 -9.13
CA ALA A 71 0.61 0.51 -9.25
C ALA A 71 0.00 -0.88 -8.99
N THR A 72 0.51 -1.57 -7.98
CA THR A 72 0.12 -2.95 -7.68
C THR A 72 -1.34 -2.98 -7.19
N PRO A 73 -2.23 -3.81 -7.78
CA PRO A 73 -3.62 -3.87 -7.34
C PRO A 73 -3.76 -4.33 -5.88
N PRO A 74 -4.91 -4.05 -5.22
CA PRO A 74 -5.04 -4.32 -3.78
C PRO A 74 -4.79 -5.77 -3.37
N PRO A 75 -5.32 -6.80 -4.06
CA PRO A 75 -5.11 -8.17 -3.60
C PRO A 75 -3.62 -8.60 -3.64
N PRO A 76 -2.86 -8.42 -4.75
CA PRO A 76 -1.42 -8.67 -4.76
C PRO A 76 -0.61 -7.78 -3.80
N ALA A 77 -1.02 -6.53 -3.56
CA ALA A 77 -0.36 -5.65 -2.59
C ALA A 77 -0.42 -6.23 -1.18
N THR A 78 -1.60 -6.66 -0.71
CA THR A 78 -1.75 -7.30 0.61
C THR A 78 -0.92 -8.57 0.75
N ARG A 79 -0.81 -9.38 -0.33
CA ARG A 79 0.08 -10.55 -0.35
C ARG A 79 1.54 -10.15 -0.20
N ALA A 80 1.99 -9.11 -0.91
CA ALA A 80 3.37 -8.65 -0.82
C ALA A 80 3.71 -8.11 0.58
N PHE A 81 2.81 -7.34 1.21
CA PHE A 81 2.97 -6.91 2.60
C PHE A 81 3.09 -8.11 3.55
N ALA A 82 2.23 -9.11 3.41
CA ALA A 82 2.26 -10.30 4.24
C ALA A 82 3.60 -11.06 4.10
N ILE A 83 4.10 -11.25 2.87
CA ILE A 83 5.40 -11.90 2.61
C ILE A 83 6.55 -11.08 3.19
N GLY A 84 6.57 -9.77 2.95
CA GLY A 84 7.62 -8.89 3.45
C GLY A 84 7.71 -8.89 4.97
N HIS A 85 6.58 -8.69 5.64
CA HIS A 85 6.53 -8.72 7.11
C HIS A 85 6.82 -10.09 7.70
N LEU A 86 6.36 -11.18 7.06
CA LEU A 86 6.67 -12.53 7.49
C LEU A 86 8.17 -12.82 7.38
N ALA A 87 8.83 -12.38 6.30
CA ALA A 87 10.27 -12.53 6.12
C ALA A 87 11.06 -11.76 7.20
N GLY A 88 10.72 -10.50 7.45
CA GLY A 88 11.34 -9.72 8.52
C GLY A 88 11.13 -10.34 9.91
N PHE A 89 9.89 -10.79 10.19
CA PHE A 89 9.56 -11.48 11.44
C PHE A 89 10.37 -12.79 11.60
N ALA A 90 10.37 -13.65 10.59
CA ALA A 90 11.08 -14.92 10.61
C ALA A 90 12.60 -14.72 10.79
N ALA A 91 13.16 -13.66 10.19
CA ALA A 91 14.57 -13.35 10.29
C ALA A 91 14.97 -13.04 11.73
N VAL A 92 14.16 -12.27 12.46
CA VAL A 92 14.41 -11.94 13.87
C VAL A 92 14.05 -13.11 14.79
N ASN A 93 12.91 -13.77 14.57
CA ASN A 93 12.47 -14.90 15.38
C ASN A 93 13.45 -16.09 15.26
N GLY A 94 14.11 -16.28 14.13
CA GLY A 94 15.11 -17.34 13.97
C GLY A 94 16.40 -17.12 14.78
N LEU A 95 16.74 -15.87 15.14
CA LEU A 95 17.89 -15.56 16.01
C LEU A 95 17.62 -15.86 17.49
N SER A 96 16.37 -15.68 17.92
CA SER A 96 15.91 -15.96 19.27
C SER A 96 14.48 -16.49 19.20
N PRO A 97 14.30 -17.81 18.99
CA PRO A 97 12.99 -18.42 18.79
C PRO A 97 12.06 -18.18 19.97
N ARG A 98 10.97 -17.46 19.73
CA ARG A 98 9.87 -17.24 20.71
C ARG A 98 8.52 -17.69 20.20
N TYR A 99 8.36 -17.75 18.89
CA TYR A 99 7.12 -18.11 18.22
C TYR A 99 7.37 -19.22 17.20
N ALA A 100 6.33 -19.98 16.89
CA ALA A 100 6.37 -20.92 15.79
C ALA A 100 6.57 -20.17 14.46
N SER A 101 7.52 -20.65 13.65
CA SER A 101 7.76 -20.14 12.30
C SER A 101 7.07 -21.04 11.28
N PRO A 102 6.38 -20.50 10.27
CA PRO A 102 5.83 -21.33 9.19
C PRO A 102 6.93 -21.86 8.26
N VAL A 103 8.13 -21.29 8.31
CA VAL A 103 9.28 -21.74 7.53
C VAL A 103 10.29 -22.44 8.41
N ASN A 104 10.83 -23.55 7.90
CA ASN A 104 11.96 -24.25 8.51
C ASN A 104 13.26 -23.54 8.13
N LEU A 105 14.03 -23.11 9.12
CA LEU A 105 15.27 -22.36 8.95
C LEU A 105 16.42 -23.16 9.57
N PRO A 106 17.63 -23.11 8.98
CA PRO A 106 18.82 -23.64 9.64
C PRO A 106 19.19 -22.79 10.87
N ASP A 107 20.11 -23.27 11.68
CA ASP A 107 20.67 -22.46 12.76
C ASP A 107 21.33 -21.19 12.18
N PRO A 108 21.09 -20.01 12.78
CA PRO A 108 21.66 -18.77 12.29
C PRO A 108 23.17 -18.72 12.57
N PRO A 109 23.95 -18.00 11.73
CA PRO A 109 25.31 -17.65 12.09
C PRO A 109 25.33 -16.79 13.35
N ALA A 110 26.47 -16.73 14.05
CA ALA A 110 26.67 -15.87 15.20
C ALA A 110 28.05 -15.20 15.11
N PRO A 111 28.17 -13.88 15.35
CA PRO A 111 27.11 -12.94 15.73
C PRO A 111 26.24 -12.48 14.54
N VAL A 112 25.01 -12.02 14.80
CA VAL A 112 24.10 -11.40 13.82
C VAL A 112 23.46 -10.16 14.42
N ASP A 113 23.44 -9.05 13.67
CA ASP A 113 22.63 -7.88 14.02
C ASP A 113 21.16 -8.10 13.58
N PRO A 114 20.19 -8.11 14.53
CA PRO A 114 18.78 -8.36 14.22
C PRO A 114 18.13 -7.27 13.37
N GLN A 115 18.59 -6.01 13.45
CA GLN A 115 18.07 -4.92 12.63
C GLN A 115 18.50 -5.10 11.17
N VAL A 116 19.75 -5.51 10.97
CA VAL A 116 20.29 -5.85 9.65
C VAL A 116 19.56 -7.05 9.05
N ALA A 117 19.37 -8.11 9.83
CA ALA A 117 18.63 -9.30 9.42
C ALA A 117 17.21 -8.98 8.97
N TYR A 118 16.48 -8.18 9.75
CA TYR A 118 15.12 -7.75 9.39
C TYR A 118 15.13 -6.97 8.07
N GLY A 119 16.01 -5.97 7.95
CA GLY A 119 16.05 -5.12 6.77
C GLY A 119 16.46 -5.83 5.49
N ALA A 120 17.48 -6.68 5.56
CA ALA A 120 17.92 -7.50 4.45
C ALA A 120 16.83 -8.49 4.00
N ALA A 121 16.05 -9.05 4.94
CA ALA A 121 14.94 -9.93 4.60
C ALA A 121 13.84 -9.20 3.82
N VAL A 122 13.36 -8.05 4.32
CA VAL A 122 12.33 -7.27 3.62
C VAL A 122 12.83 -6.73 2.28
N SER A 123 14.07 -6.24 2.22
CA SER A 123 14.70 -5.79 0.97
C SER A 123 14.78 -6.91 -0.08
N THR A 124 15.11 -8.13 0.33
CA THR A 124 15.15 -9.29 -0.58
C THR A 124 13.77 -9.61 -1.14
N VAL A 125 12.71 -9.51 -0.32
CA VAL A 125 11.32 -9.65 -0.80
C VAL A 125 10.94 -8.53 -1.77
N LEU A 126 11.30 -7.28 -1.45
CA LEU A 126 11.06 -6.13 -2.32
C LEU A 126 11.71 -6.30 -3.69
N LYS A 127 12.96 -6.76 -3.71
CA LYS A 127 13.69 -7.10 -4.93
C LYS A 127 13.00 -8.23 -5.71
N ALA A 128 12.60 -9.30 -5.02
CA ALA A 128 11.99 -10.46 -5.67
C ALA A 128 10.60 -10.17 -6.26
N LEU A 129 9.75 -9.41 -5.55
CA LEU A 129 8.36 -9.16 -5.95
C LEU A 129 8.18 -7.93 -6.84
N PHE A 130 9.01 -6.91 -6.66
CA PHE A 130 8.84 -5.60 -7.31
C PHE A 130 10.08 -5.14 -8.10
N GLN A 131 11.11 -5.99 -8.22
CA GLN A 131 12.37 -5.67 -8.93
C GLN A 131 13.03 -4.39 -8.42
N GLN A 132 12.87 -4.10 -7.13
CA GLN A 132 13.50 -2.96 -6.47
C GLN A 132 15.02 -3.11 -6.46
N ASP A 133 15.72 -1.99 -6.61
CA ASP A 133 17.16 -1.92 -6.42
C ASP A 133 17.54 -2.06 -4.93
N ASN A 134 18.84 -2.09 -4.67
CA ASN A 134 19.38 -2.21 -3.32
C ASN A 134 19.64 -0.86 -2.64
N CYS A 135 19.31 0.28 -3.25
CA CYS A 135 19.65 1.61 -2.71
C CYS A 135 19.17 1.80 -1.27
N ALA A 136 17.92 1.40 -0.98
CA ALA A 136 17.34 1.53 0.36
C ALA A 136 18.07 0.66 1.39
N LEU A 137 18.53 -0.53 0.99
CA LEU A 137 19.31 -1.41 1.86
C LEU A 137 20.71 -0.84 2.08
N GLU A 138 21.39 -0.37 1.05
CA GLU A 138 22.72 0.24 1.15
C GLU A 138 22.71 1.46 2.07
N ALA A 139 21.73 2.36 1.90
CA ALA A 139 21.55 3.52 2.78
C ALA A 139 21.26 3.11 4.24
N PHE A 140 20.42 2.09 4.46
CA PHE A 140 20.15 1.56 5.79
C PHE A 140 21.41 0.97 6.44
N LEU A 141 22.20 0.21 5.68
CA LEU A 141 23.44 -0.41 6.16
C LEU A 141 24.53 0.62 6.45
N ALA A 142 24.61 1.72 5.69
CA ALA A 142 25.59 2.78 5.92
C ALA A 142 25.43 3.47 7.28
N GLY A 143 24.22 3.46 7.85
CA GLY A 143 23.94 4.03 9.18
C GLY A 143 24.31 3.13 10.37
N LEU A 144 24.78 1.89 10.12
CA LEU A 144 25.08 0.90 11.16
C LEU A 144 26.59 0.64 11.24
N PRO A 145 27.15 0.19 12.39
CA PRO A 145 28.56 -0.16 12.49
C PRO A 145 28.94 -1.32 11.57
N ASP A 146 30.10 -1.23 10.92
CA ASP A 146 30.64 -2.35 10.15
C ASP A 146 31.15 -3.47 11.08
N GLY A 147 31.07 -4.71 10.60
CA GLY A 147 31.55 -5.88 11.33
C GLY A 147 30.85 -7.17 10.91
N GLU A 148 31.32 -8.27 11.49
CA GLU A 148 30.82 -9.62 11.22
C GLU A 148 29.30 -9.73 11.44
N ALA A 149 28.77 -9.11 12.50
CA ALA A 149 27.34 -9.11 12.80
C ALA A 149 26.47 -8.50 11.69
N LYS A 150 26.95 -7.43 11.03
CA LYS A 150 26.28 -6.82 9.88
C LYS A 150 26.34 -7.76 8.67
N THR A 151 27.52 -8.26 8.32
CA THR A 151 27.71 -9.18 7.19
C THR A 151 26.83 -10.43 7.33
N ASN A 152 26.86 -11.05 8.50
CA ASN A 152 26.05 -12.22 8.82
C ASN A 152 24.55 -11.89 8.80
N GLY A 153 24.15 -10.72 9.28
CA GLY A 153 22.76 -10.26 9.22
C GLY A 153 22.24 -10.12 7.79
N VAL A 154 23.03 -9.58 6.86
CA VAL A 154 22.64 -9.46 5.46
C VAL A 154 22.43 -10.85 4.84
N ALA A 155 23.39 -11.75 5.04
CA ALA A 155 23.32 -13.12 4.52
C ALA A 155 22.13 -13.90 5.11
N TRP A 156 21.96 -13.83 6.44
CA TRP A 156 20.87 -14.48 7.15
C TRP A 156 19.50 -13.96 6.71
N GLY A 157 19.31 -12.63 6.68
CA GLY A 157 18.05 -12.02 6.26
C GLY A 157 17.66 -12.42 4.83
N ALA A 158 18.61 -12.41 3.90
CA ALA A 158 18.37 -12.84 2.53
C ALA A 158 17.98 -14.33 2.45
N ALA A 159 18.67 -15.22 3.18
CA ALA A 159 18.35 -16.65 3.21
C ALA A 159 16.94 -16.90 3.74
N VAL A 160 16.55 -16.20 4.81
CA VAL A 160 15.21 -16.30 5.40
C VAL A 160 14.13 -15.80 4.43
N ALA A 161 14.37 -14.68 3.75
CA ALA A 161 13.44 -14.16 2.75
C ALA A 161 13.20 -15.16 1.61
N TRP A 162 14.24 -15.84 1.14
CA TRP A 162 14.10 -16.89 0.13
C TRP A 162 13.33 -18.11 0.65
N ALA A 163 13.51 -18.50 1.92
CA ALA A 163 12.72 -19.56 2.54
C ALA A 163 11.22 -19.20 2.59
N VAL A 164 10.88 -17.96 2.96
CA VAL A 164 9.50 -17.46 2.95
C VAL A 164 8.93 -17.38 1.53
N LEU A 165 9.70 -16.85 0.56
CA LEU A 165 9.27 -16.82 -0.84
C LEU A 165 9.02 -18.22 -1.41
N ALA A 166 9.88 -19.20 -1.05
CA ALA A 166 9.73 -20.58 -1.46
C ALA A 166 8.48 -21.24 -0.87
N ASP A 167 8.21 -21.05 0.42
CA ASP A 167 6.97 -21.49 1.07
C ASP A 167 5.72 -20.91 0.37
N ARG A 168 5.80 -19.64 -0.06
CA ARG A 168 4.70 -18.94 -0.72
C ARG A 168 4.64 -19.13 -2.23
N ALA A 169 5.61 -19.81 -2.86
CA ALA A 169 5.63 -20.02 -4.31
C ALA A 169 4.47 -20.90 -4.79
N GLY A 170 4.07 -21.88 -3.96
CA GLY A 170 3.02 -22.85 -4.29
C GLY A 170 1.61 -22.45 -3.88
N ASP A 171 1.37 -21.20 -3.47
CA ASP A 171 0.11 -20.79 -2.86
C ASP A 171 -1.08 -20.62 -3.81
N GLY A 172 -0.92 -21.00 -5.08
CA GLY A 172 -1.96 -20.89 -6.10
C GLY A 172 -2.08 -19.50 -6.72
N THR A 173 -1.23 -18.52 -6.37
CA THR A 173 -1.25 -17.18 -7.00
C THR A 173 -1.07 -17.28 -8.52
N ASP A 174 -0.12 -18.07 -9.01
CA ASP A 174 0.12 -18.22 -10.46
C ASP A 174 -1.06 -18.93 -11.14
N ALA A 175 -1.55 -20.02 -10.55
CA ALA A 175 -2.73 -20.75 -11.04
C ALA A 175 -3.98 -19.86 -11.08
N SER A 176 -4.12 -18.91 -10.14
CA SER A 176 -5.25 -17.98 -10.09
C SER A 176 -5.34 -17.05 -11.30
N ARG A 177 -4.20 -16.76 -11.97
CA ARG A 177 -4.16 -15.89 -13.15
C ARG A 177 -4.83 -16.53 -14.38
N GLY A 178 -4.85 -17.86 -14.45
CA GLY A 178 -5.50 -18.60 -15.53
C GLY A 178 -7.02 -18.71 -15.39
N LEU A 179 -7.57 -18.35 -14.22
CA LEU A 179 -9.00 -18.33 -14.00
C LEU A 179 -9.57 -17.03 -14.54
N LEU A 180 -10.50 -17.15 -15.48
CA LEU A 180 -11.21 -16.03 -16.06
C LEU A 180 -12.61 -15.93 -15.47
N TYR A 181 -13.15 -14.72 -15.42
CA TYR A 181 -14.55 -14.52 -15.10
C TYR A 181 -15.39 -15.08 -16.25
N GLY A 182 -16.12 -16.15 -15.99
CA GLY A 182 -17.15 -16.63 -16.90
C GLY A 182 -18.28 -15.60 -16.91
N LYS A 183 -18.51 -14.94 -18.04
CA LYS A 183 -19.64 -14.01 -18.20
C LYS A 183 -20.94 -14.76 -17.87
N LEU A 184 -21.62 -14.32 -16.83
CA LEU A 184 -22.95 -14.81 -16.49
C LEU A 184 -23.99 -14.10 -17.37
N ASP A 185 -25.12 -14.77 -17.62
CA ASP A 185 -26.29 -14.16 -18.24
C ASP A 185 -27.19 -13.50 -17.18
N GLY A 186 -27.96 -12.50 -17.62
CA GLY A 186 -28.97 -11.85 -16.80
C GLY A 186 -28.52 -10.55 -16.12
N PRO A 187 -29.46 -9.85 -15.46
CA PRO A 187 -29.27 -8.48 -14.97
C PRO A 187 -28.28 -8.35 -13.80
N MET A 188 -27.92 -9.46 -13.14
CA MET A 188 -26.97 -9.48 -12.01
C MET A 188 -25.55 -9.88 -12.42
N ALA A 189 -25.33 -10.20 -13.70
CA ALA A 189 -24.00 -10.48 -14.19
C ALA A 189 -23.14 -9.21 -14.09
N TRP A 190 -21.98 -9.33 -13.44
CA TRP A 190 -21.01 -8.23 -13.43
C TRP A 190 -20.68 -7.82 -14.88
N GLN A 191 -20.68 -6.51 -15.12
CA GLN A 191 -20.25 -5.89 -16.36
C GLN A 191 -19.15 -4.86 -16.07
N PRO A 192 -18.22 -4.63 -17.00
CA PRO A 192 -17.31 -3.49 -16.91
C PRO A 192 -18.10 -2.18 -16.74
N THR A 193 -17.75 -1.40 -15.72
CA THR A 193 -18.32 -0.06 -15.49
C THR A 193 -17.47 1.00 -16.18
N GLY A 194 -18.09 1.97 -16.84
CA GLY A 194 -17.41 3.04 -17.58
C GLY A 194 -18.37 3.99 -18.30
N PRO A 195 -17.84 5.03 -18.97
CA PRO A 195 -16.41 5.34 -19.12
C PRO A 195 -15.82 5.96 -17.85
N PHE A 196 -14.66 5.46 -17.39
CA PHE A 196 -13.86 6.21 -16.42
C PHE A 196 -13.38 7.50 -17.10
N PHE A 197 -13.64 8.65 -16.49
CA PHE A 197 -13.05 9.91 -16.94
C PHE A 197 -11.53 9.75 -16.91
N ALA A 198 -10.87 9.93 -18.07
CA ALA A 198 -9.44 10.12 -18.09
C ALA A 198 -9.16 11.37 -17.26
N ALA A 199 -8.70 11.21 -16.02
CA ALA A 199 -8.22 12.34 -15.25
C ALA A 199 -7.06 12.94 -16.06
N GLU A 200 -7.20 14.18 -16.55
CA GLU A 200 -6.17 14.88 -17.36
C GLU A 200 -4.79 14.89 -16.68
N ASN A 201 -4.76 14.71 -15.35
CA ASN A 201 -3.54 14.55 -14.54
C ASN A 201 -3.54 13.26 -13.69
N GLY A 202 -3.97 12.14 -14.24
CA GLY A 202 -3.97 10.81 -13.59
C GLY A 202 -3.72 9.66 -14.58
N PRO A 203 -3.32 8.46 -14.11
CA PRO A 203 -3.03 7.35 -15.00
C PRO A 203 -4.25 6.93 -15.80
N THR A 204 -3.98 6.39 -16.98
CA THR A 204 -4.93 5.96 -18.00
C THR A 204 -5.80 4.83 -17.48
N PHE A 205 -6.99 5.14 -16.96
CA PHE A 205 -8.01 4.11 -16.80
C PHE A 205 -8.47 3.66 -18.19
N LYS A 206 -8.41 2.35 -18.47
CA LYS A 206 -9.13 1.81 -19.62
C LYS A 206 -10.62 2.09 -19.40
N GLN A 207 -11.28 2.67 -20.40
CA GLN A 207 -12.69 3.09 -20.30
C GLN A 207 -13.61 1.99 -19.77
N TYR A 208 -13.28 0.72 -20.06
CA TYR A 208 -13.90 -0.47 -19.52
C TYR A 208 -12.82 -1.50 -19.15
N GLY A 209 -12.52 -1.66 -17.86
CA GLY A 209 -11.52 -2.62 -17.37
C GLY A 209 -12.07 -4.05 -17.30
N PRO A 210 -11.22 -5.09 -17.47
CA PRO A 210 -11.61 -6.47 -17.20
C PRO A 210 -11.82 -6.69 -15.69
N PRO A 211 -12.51 -7.78 -15.28
CA PRO A 211 -12.67 -8.11 -13.88
C PRO A 211 -11.30 -8.37 -13.24
N LEU A 212 -11.06 -7.75 -12.09
CA LEU A 212 -9.79 -7.88 -11.38
C LEU A 212 -9.68 -9.25 -10.71
N LEU A 213 -8.70 -10.05 -11.15
CA LEU A 213 -8.24 -11.28 -10.48
C LEU A 213 -9.37 -12.23 -10.03
N PRO A 214 -10.24 -12.71 -10.93
CA PRO A 214 -11.39 -13.55 -10.56
C PRO A 214 -10.99 -14.89 -9.91
N GLY A 215 -9.75 -15.34 -10.09
CA GLY A 215 -9.19 -16.51 -9.41
C GLY A 215 -8.68 -16.27 -7.99
N TRP A 216 -8.57 -15.02 -7.51
CA TRP A 216 -7.84 -14.69 -6.27
C TRP A 216 -8.40 -15.41 -5.05
N GLY A 217 -9.71 -15.65 -5.00
CA GLY A 217 -10.35 -16.40 -3.90
C GLY A 217 -9.95 -17.88 -3.80
N ARG A 218 -9.06 -18.39 -4.67
CA ARG A 218 -8.53 -19.75 -4.64
C ARG A 218 -7.09 -19.85 -4.12
N ILE A 219 -6.44 -18.73 -3.81
CA ILE A 219 -5.09 -18.78 -3.22
C ILE A 219 -5.16 -19.38 -1.82
N GLN A 220 -4.10 -20.10 -1.42
CA GLN A 220 -3.94 -20.59 -0.06
C GLN A 220 -3.79 -19.39 0.89
N PRO A 221 -4.68 -19.25 1.90
CA PRO A 221 -4.55 -18.18 2.88
C PRO A 221 -3.30 -18.33 3.76
N PHE A 222 -2.85 -17.25 4.39
CA PHE A 222 -1.70 -17.27 5.31
C PHE A 222 -2.02 -17.88 6.68
N VAL A 223 -3.22 -17.62 7.21
CA VAL A 223 -3.58 -17.96 8.61
C VAL A 223 -4.86 -18.79 8.70
N VAL A 224 -5.89 -18.39 7.95
CA VAL A 224 -7.18 -19.10 8.00
C VAL A 224 -7.11 -20.40 7.21
N GLY A 225 -7.68 -21.48 7.74
CA GLY A 225 -7.67 -22.78 7.05
C GLY A 225 -8.46 -22.76 5.74
N ASN A 226 -9.69 -22.26 5.77
CA ASN A 226 -10.55 -22.18 4.59
C ASN A 226 -11.25 -20.82 4.50
N ALA A 227 -10.98 -20.07 3.43
CA ALA A 227 -11.62 -18.77 3.18
C ALA A 227 -13.15 -18.87 3.02
N ARG A 228 -13.70 -20.05 2.71
CA ARG A 228 -15.15 -20.27 2.57
C ARG A 228 -15.90 -20.14 3.90
N ASP A 229 -15.21 -20.34 5.02
CA ASP A 229 -15.82 -20.26 6.36
C ASP A 229 -16.24 -18.83 6.71
N PHE A 230 -15.71 -17.84 5.99
CA PHE A 230 -15.99 -16.41 6.18
C PHE A 230 -16.94 -15.84 5.11
N ARG A 231 -17.62 -16.69 4.33
CA ARG A 231 -18.57 -16.20 3.31
C ARG A 231 -19.78 -15.54 3.96
N PRO A 232 -20.16 -14.33 3.53
CA PRO A 232 -21.39 -13.70 3.99
C PRO A 232 -22.61 -14.47 3.46
N ARG A 233 -23.79 -14.15 4.04
CA ARG A 233 -25.06 -14.64 3.50
C ARG A 233 -25.23 -14.20 2.05
N PRO A 234 -25.95 -14.97 1.21
CA PRO A 234 -26.24 -14.57 -0.16
C PRO A 234 -26.90 -13.20 -0.22
N PHE A 235 -26.61 -12.46 -1.29
CA PHE A 235 -27.22 -11.16 -1.55
C PHE A 235 -28.76 -11.29 -1.66
N PRO A 236 -29.53 -10.27 -1.21
CA PRO A 236 -30.98 -10.27 -1.42
C PRO A 236 -31.33 -10.47 -2.90
N ARG A 237 -32.41 -11.21 -3.17
CA ARG A 237 -32.90 -11.41 -4.54
C ARG A 237 -33.27 -10.07 -5.17
N GLN A 238 -32.98 -9.90 -6.45
CA GLN A 238 -33.23 -8.66 -7.20
C GLN A 238 -34.71 -8.21 -7.20
N ASP A 239 -35.64 -9.16 -7.12
CA ASP A 239 -37.09 -8.94 -7.09
C ASP A 239 -37.62 -8.68 -5.67
N SER A 240 -36.75 -8.73 -4.66
CA SER A 240 -37.13 -8.49 -3.28
C SER A 240 -37.25 -6.99 -2.99
N ARG A 241 -38.19 -6.64 -2.11
CA ARG A 241 -38.33 -5.27 -1.59
C ARG A 241 -37.03 -4.78 -0.94
N GLU A 242 -36.28 -5.67 -0.30
CA GLU A 242 -35.03 -5.33 0.35
C GLU A 242 -33.95 -4.90 -0.66
N PHE A 243 -33.81 -5.63 -1.77
CA PHE A 243 -32.88 -5.26 -2.82
C PHE A 243 -33.24 -3.89 -3.42
N LEU A 244 -34.51 -3.68 -3.77
CA LEU A 244 -34.97 -2.42 -4.37
C LEU A 244 -34.73 -1.22 -3.44
N ARG A 245 -34.97 -1.39 -2.13
CA ARG A 245 -34.69 -0.36 -1.12
C ARG A 245 -33.19 -0.04 -1.01
N GLN A 246 -32.32 -1.04 -1.09
CA GLN A 246 -30.87 -0.83 -1.07
C GLN A 246 -30.39 -0.14 -2.36
N LEU A 247 -30.94 -0.54 -3.52
CA LEU A 247 -30.64 0.08 -4.81
C LEU A 247 -31.04 1.56 -4.85
N GLU A 248 -32.24 1.89 -4.36
CA GLU A 248 -32.71 3.28 -4.25
C GLU A 248 -31.78 4.13 -3.39
N LYS A 249 -31.29 3.60 -2.26
CA LYS A 249 -30.29 4.27 -1.43
C LYS A 249 -29.00 4.56 -2.20
N VAL A 250 -28.50 3.60 -2.98
CA VAL A 250 -27.30 3.83 -3.80
C VAL A 250 -27.53 4.95 -4.81
N PHE A 251 -28.70 5.02 -5.45
CA PHE A 251 -29.01 6.12 -6.38
C PHE A 251 -29.11 7.49 -5.69
N MET A 252 -29.85 7.56 -4.58
CA MET A 252 -30.07 8.82 -3.87
C MET A 252 -28.77 9.39 -3.29
N TRP A 253 -27.89 8.55 -2.75
CA TRP A 253 -26.69 8.97 -2.00
C TRP A 253 -25.40 8.88 -2.81
N GLY A 254 -25.33 7.96 -3.78
CA GLY A 254 -24.14 7.69 -4.59
C GLY A 254 -24.05 8.52 -5.87
N GLY A 255 -25.13 9.18 -6.28
CA GLY A 255 -25.15 10.01 -7.49
C GLY A 255 -24.10 11.13 -7.48
N ALA A 256 -23.57 11.46 -8.67
CA ALA A 256 -22.58 12.54 -8.83
C ALA A 256 -23.11 13.90 -8.34
N THR A 257 -24.39 14.18 -8.57
CA THR A 257 -25.11 15.41 -8.17
C THR A 257 -26.16 15.14 -7.08
N SER A 258 -25.88 14.20 -6.18
CA SER A 258 -26.80 13.86 -5.08
C SER A 258 -27.15 15.07 -4.20
N THR A 259 -28.43 15.30 -3.96
CA THR A 259 -28.94 16.28 -2.98
C THR A 259 -29.13 15.70 -1.56
N TYR A 260 -28.95 14.38 -1.38
CA TYR A 260 -29.08 13.69 -0.09
C TYR A 260 -27.76 13.59 0.67
N ARG A 261 -26.67 13.30 -0.05
CA ARG A 261 -25.30 13.23 0.47
C ARG A 261 -24.82 14.61 0.93
N THR A 262 -24.33 14.70 2.17
CA THR A 262 -23.71 15.91 2.70
C THR A 262 -22.28 16.09 2.17
N GLU A 263 -21.73 17.30 2.30
CA GLU A 263 -20.33 17.57 1.95
C GLU A 263 -19.37 16.67 2.74
N ASP A 264 -19.55 16.53 4.05
CA ASP A 264 -18.74 15.65 4.90
C ASP A 264 -18.78 14.18 4.44
N GLN A 265 -19.94 13.68 4.01
CA GLN A 265 -20.07 12.32 3.47
C GLN A 265 -19.36 12.16 2.12
N ALA A 266 -19.30 13.21 1.30
CA ALA A 266 -18.51 13.21 0.08
C ALA A 266 -17.01 13.20 0.40
N GLU A 267 -16.55 14.01 1.36
CA GLU A 267 -15.17 14.00 1.82
C GLU A 267 -14.77 12.65 2.41
N ILE A 268 -15.64 12.00 3.20
CA ILE A 268 -15.41 10.63 3.68
C ILE A 268 -15.28 9.65 2.51
N ALA A 269 -16.12 9.75 1.48
CA ALA A 269 -16.01 8.89 0.30
C ALA A 269 -14.67 9.08 -0.42
N PHE A 270 -14.26 10.32 -0.69
CA PHE A 270 -12.96 10.64 -1.31
C PHE A 270 -11.77 10.31 -0.41
N PHE A 271 -11.96 10.36 0.91
CA PHE A 271 -10.97 9.91 1.86
C PHE A 271 -10.69 8.41 1.71
N TRP A 272 -11.73 7.59 1.50
CA TRP A 272 -11.61 6.13 1.40
C TRP A 272 -11.50 5.55 -0.02
N GLU A 273 -11.79 6.32 -1.07
CA GLU A 273 -11.79 5.86 -2.48
C GLU A 273 -10.43 5.30 -2.93
N ASP A 274 -9.36 5.74 -2.27
CA ASP A 274 -7.97 5.42 -2.56
C ASP A 274 -7.64 5.40 -4.05
N GLY A 275 -7.69 6.61 -4.62
CA GLY A 275 -7.55 6.86 -6.03
C GLY A 275 -6.23 6.35 -6.66
N PRO A 276 -6.04 6.56 -7.96
CA PRO A 276 -5.06 5.88 -8.81
C PRO A 276 -3.55 6.05 -8.49
N ARG A 277 -3.18 6.81 -7.45
CA ARG A 277 -1.80 6.92 -6.93
C ARG A 277 -1.71 6.51 -5.45
N GLY A 278 -2.76 5.88 -4.93
CA GLY A 278 -2.83 5.28 -3.61
C GLY A 278 -2.06 3.98 -3.53
N ALA A 279 -1.72 3.57 -2.31
CA ALA A 279 -1.10 2.27 -2.04
C ALA A 279 -2.13 1.13 -1.89
N THR A 280 -3.43 1.44 -1.93
CA THR A 280 -4.64 0.59 -1.72
C THR A 280 -4.94 0.19 -0.27
N PRO A 281 -6.22 0.24 0.19
CA PRO A 281 -6.98 1.42 0.65
C PRO A 281 -6.17 2.44 1.50
N ARG A 282 -6.57 3.71 1.43
CA ARG A 282 -5.75 4.84 1.89
C ARG A 282 -5.47 4.81 3.40
N ASP A 283 -4.20 4.68 3.71
CA ASP A 283 -3.57 5.36 4.85
C ASP A 283 -3.01 6.70 4.34
N ILE A 284 -3.54 7.86 4.76
CA ILE A 284 -2.87 9.16 4.57
C ILE A 284 -3.11 10.11 5.75
N GLY A 285 -1.99 10.55 6.34
CA GLY A 285 -1.64 11.98 6.40
C GLY A 285 -2.59 12.93 7.13
N ARG A 286 -2.78 12.71 8.43
CA ARG A 286 -2.87 13.69 9.54
C ARG A 286 -3.36 13.03 10.83
N SER A 287 -3.85 11.79 10.72
CA SER A 287 -3.88 10.84 11.82
C SER A 287 -3.31 9.51 11.32
N SER A 288 -2.12 9.19 11.80
CA SER A 288 -1.29 8.11 11.27
C SER A 288 -1.82 6.71 11.67
N PRO A 289 -1.61 5.67 10.84
CA PRO A 289 -1.67 4.27 11.26
C PRO A 289 -0.62 3.99 12.35
N TRP A 290 0.47 4.75 12.30
CA TRP A 290 1.60 4.73 13.22
C TRP A 290 1.28 5.20 14.63
N THR A 291 0.14 5.87 14.86
CA THR A 291 -0.22 6.41 16.18
C THR A 291 -0.48 5.31 17.21
N CYS A 292 -0.68 4.05 16.80
CA CYS A 292 -0.94 2.94 17.71
C CYS A 292 0.33 2.27 18.25
N CYS A 293 1.42 2.31 17.48
CA CYS A 293 2.59 1.46 17.73
C CYS A 293 3.61 2.09 18.70
N SER A 294 3.37 3.31 19.18
CA SER A 294 4.14 3.87 20.30
C SER A 294 3.73 3.29 21.67
N GLY A 295 2.66 2.47 21.74
CA GLY A 295 2.05 2.08 23.01
C GLY A 295 1.84 0.59 23.29
N ARG A 296 1.37 -0.24 22.35
CA ARG A 296 1.08 -1.68 22.58
C ARG A 296 0.56 -2.36 21.30
N GLY A 297 1.34 -3.27 20.70
CA GLY A 297 0.87 -4.36 19.83
C GLY A 297 0.21 -4.00 18.48
N TRP A 298 0.32 -4.91 17.51
CA TRP A 298 -0.31 -4.78 16.20
C TRP A 298 -1.82 -4.99 16.28
N THR A 299 -2.59 -3.95 15.96
CA THR A 299 -4.02 -4.07 15.66
C THR A 299 -4.31 -3.32 14.36
N LEU A 300 -4.81 -4.03 13.36
CA LEU A 300 -5.44 -3.42 12.19
C LEU A 300 -6.70 -2.70 12.71
N TRP A 301 -6.73 -1.37 12.63
CA TRP A 301 -7.76 -0.57 13.31
C TRP A 301 -9.15 -0.76 12.71
N ILE A 302 -10.08 -1.23 13.54
CA ILE A 302 -11.52 -0.92 13.46
C ILE A 302 -11.78 0.13 14.54
N ARG A 303 -11.89 1.42 14.19
CA ARG A 303 -12.64 2.35 15.04
C ARG A 303 -14.12 2.09 14.81
N ARG A 304 -14.84 1.87 15.90
CA ARG A 304 -16.31 1.82 15.98
C ARG A 304 -16.85 3.12 15.37
N ALA A 305 -17.31 3.07 14.11
CA ALA A 305 -18.25 4.06 13.62
C ALA A 305 -19.54 3.84 14.42
N SER A 306 -19.77 4.68 15.43
CA SER A 306 -21.08 4.75 16.05
C SER A 306 -22.04 5.31 15.01
N TRP A 307 -22.76 4.42 14.35
CA TRP A 307 -23.98 4.77 13.65
C TRP A 307 -24.96 5.29 14.71
N ARG A 308 -25.29 6.58 14.65
CA ARG A 308 -26.55 7.10 15.19
C ARG A 308 -27.55 7.16 14.06
#